data_AF-A0A0U5G8N1-F1
#
_entry.id   AF-A0A0U5G8N1-F1
#
_cell.length_a   1.000
_cell.length_b   1.000
_cell.length_c   1.000
_cell.angle_alpha   90.00
_cell.angle_beta   90.00
_cell.angle_gamma   90.00
#
_symmetry.space_group_name_H-M   'P 1'
#
loop_
_entity.id
_entity.type
_entity.pdbx_description
1 polymer ?
#
loop_
_entity_poly.entity_id
_entity_poly.type
_entity_poly.pdbx_seq_one_letter_code
_entity_poly.pdbx_strand_id
1 'polypeptide(L)'
;MKLLALTLGSLASAASITSGALNRRADFCGQWDTVTSGDFILYNNLWGQDNADSGSQCTGLDSGSGNSIAWHTSWSWSGGEYNVKSFANAAYQFTATQLSALSSIPTTWEWQ
;
A
#
# COMPACT_ATOMS: atom_id res chain seq x y z
N MET A 1 71.43 19.61 -0.57
CA MET A 1 70.47 18.92 0.32
C MET A 1 69.32 19.88 0.55
N LYS A 2 68.02 19.58 0.40
CA LYS A 2 67.25 18.42 -0.07
C LYS A 2 65.87 19.04 -0.35
N LEU A 3 65.24 18.65 -1.46
CA LEU A 3 63.95 19.18 -1.91
C LEU A 3 62.84 18.98 -0.86
N LEU A 4 61.81 19.83 -0.89
CA LEU A 4 60.41 19.40 -0.70
C LEU A 4 59.45 20.47 -1.21
N ALA A 5 58.98 20.29 -2.44
CA ALA A 5 57.76 20.90 -2.94
C ALA A 5 56.57 20.08 -2.42
N LEU A 6 55.62 20.73 -1.74
CA LEU A 6 54.33 20.13 -1.39
C LEU A 6 53.26 20.64 -2.36
N THR A 7 52.92 19.80 -3.33
CA THR A 7 51.65 19.85 -4.06
C THR A 7 50.76 18.73 -3.52
N LEU A 8 49.50 18.98 -3.18
CA LEU A 8 48.37 18.02 -3.04
C LEU A 8 47.28 18.78 -2.28
N GLY A 9 46.02 18.92 -2.66
CA GLY A 9 45.18 18.41 -3.74
C GLY A 9 43.77 18.81 -3.32
N SER A 10 43.01 19.48 -4.18
CA SER A 10 41.68 20.00 -3.88
C SER A 10 40.70 18.87 -3.53
N LEU A 11 40.19 18.86 -2.30
CA LEU A 11 39.05 18.02 -1.91
C LEU A 11 37.76 18.76 -2.29
N ALA A 12 37.24 18.48 -3.47
CA ALA A 12 35.86 18.84 -3.80
C ALA A 12 34.94 17.88 -3.01
N SER A 13 34.28 18.38 -1.97
CA SER A 13 33.22 17.64 -1.28
C SER A 13 32.04 17.50 -2.24
N ALA A 14 31.85 16.31 -2.81
CA ALA A 14 30.61 15.94 -3.44
C ALA A 14 29.53 15.88 -2.34
N ALA A 15 28.61 16.84 -2.32
CA ALA A 15 27.44 16.76 -1.46
C ALA A 15 26.55 15.63 -1.97
N SER A 16 26.46 14.55 -1.19
CA SER A 16 25.51 13.47 -1.44
C SER A 16 24.10 14.04 -1.30
N ILE A 17 23.38 14.16 -2.42
CA ILE A 17 21.92 14.34 -2.42
C ILE A 17 21.34 13.08 -1.76
N THR A 18 20.99 13.19 -0.49
CA THR A 18 20.18 12.19 0.19
C THR A 18 18.81 12.29 -0.47
N SER A 19 18.52 11.41 -1.43
CA SER A 19 17.14 11.18 -1.85
C SER A 19 16.38 10.81 -0.59
N GLY A 20 15.52 11.72 -0.12
CA GLY A 20 14.71 11.50 1.06
C GLY A 20 14.04 10.14 0.93
N ALA A 21 14.28 9.25 1.89
CA ALA A 21 13.63 7.96 1.91
C ALA A 21 12.13 8.20 1.81
N LEU A 22 11.51 7.76 0.71
CA LEU A 22 10.07 7.75 0.58
C LEU A 22 9.56 6.76 1.63
N ASN A 23 9.12 7.29 2.77
CA ASN A 23 8.45 6.48 3.76
C ASN A 23 7.16 5.97 3.13
N ARG A 24 7.13 4.69 2.80
CA ARG A 24 5.89 3.99 2.43
C ARG A 24 4.90 4.25 3.58
N ARG A 25 3.67 4.63 3.24
CA ARG A 25 2.63 4.83 4.26
C ARG A 25 2.54 3.53 5.07
N ALA A 26 2.63 3.63 6.40
CA ALA A 26 2.54 2.47 7.26
C ALA A 26 1.22 1.73 7.01
N ASP A 27 1.27 0.40 7.06
CA ASP A 27 0.07 -0.44 6.99
C ASP A 27 -0.90 -0.05 8.11
N PHE A 28 -2.18 -0.23 7.85
CA PHE A 28 -3.24 0.03 8.79
C PHE A 28 -3.92 -1.28 9.20
N CYS A 29 -4.17 -1.41 10.51
CA CYS A 29 -4.61 -2.67 11.10
C CYS A 29 -5.97 -2.55 11.82
N GLY A 30 -6.54 -1.35 11.92
CA GLY A 30 -7.83 -1.13 12.54
C GLY A 30 -8.97 -1.78 11.74
N GLN A 31 -10.05 -2.14 12.44
CA GLN A 31 -11.19 -2.85 11.87
C GLN A 31 -11.78 -2.13 10.65
N TRP A 32 -11.89 -0.81 10.72
CA TRP A 32 -12.52 0.06 9.72
C TRP A 32 -11.53 1.06 9.11
N ASP A 33 -10.23 0.80 9.25
CA ASP A 33 -9.22 1.67 8.66
C ASP A 33 -9.29 1.60 7.13
N THR A 34 -9.05 2.75 6.51
CA THR A 34 -9.09 2.92 5.06
C THR A 34 -8.02 3.89 4.59
N VAL A 35 -7.71 3.83 3.29
CA VAL A 35 -6.94 4.86 2.59
C VAL A 35 -7.51 5.09 1.19
N THR A 36 -7.67 6.36 0.82
CA THR A 36 -8.04 6.74 -0.56
C THR A 36 -6.78 6.95 -1.40
N SER A 37 -6.73 6.35 -2.58
CA SER A 37 -5.62 6.50 -3.53
C SER A 37 -6.09 6.28 -4.97
N GLY A 38 -5.73 7.19 -5.87
CA GLY A 38 -6.31 7.22 -7.21
C GLY A 38 -7.84 7.25 -7.16
N ASP A 39 -8.47 6.41 -7.97
CA ASP A 39 -9.93 6.25 -8.05
C ASP A 39 -10.46 5.22 -7.04
N PHE A 40 -9.66 4.78 -6.07
CA PHE A 40 -10.02 3.70 -5.14
C PHE A 40 -10.06 4.16 -3.69
N ILE A 41 -10.92 3.52 -2.91
CA ILE A 41 -10.79 3.44 -1.45
C ILE A 41 -10.37 2.02 -1.10
N LEU A 42 -9.21 1.87 -0.47
CA LEU A 42 -8.71 0.61 0.06
C LEU A 42 -9.18 0.45 1.51
N TYR A 43 -9.87 -0.65 1.80
CA TYR A 43 -10.44 -0.97 3.12
C TYR A 43 -9.69 -2.12 3.78
N ASN A 44 -9.52 -2.08 5.11
CA ASN A 44 -9.12 -3.26 5.89
C ASN A 44 -10.31 -4.19 6.13
N ASN A 45 -11.46 -3.59 6.51
CA ASN A 45 -12.77 -4.22 6.61
C ASN A 45 -12.76 -5.56 7.38
N LEU A 46 -12.41 -5.51 8.67
CA LEU A 46 -12.40 -6.68 9.56
C LEU A 46 -13.79 -6.92 10.19
N TRP A 47 -14.83 -6.91 9.35
CA TRP A 47 -16.23 -6.96 9.80
C TRP A 47 -16.57 -8.20 10.64
N GLY A 48 -15.86 -9.31 10.42
CA GLY A 48 -16.09 -10.58 11.08
C GLY A 48 -15.00 -10.96 12.08
N GLN A 49 -14.13 -10.02 12.49
CA GLN A 49 -12.99 -10.32 13.37
C GLN A 49 -13.42 -10.98 14.68
N ASP A 50 -14.60 -10.63 15.21
CA ASP A 50 -15.13 -11.16 16.47
C ASP A 50 -15.57 -12.63 16.37
N ASN A 51 -15.64 -13.18 15.15
CA ASN A 51 -15.87 -14.60 14.94
C ASN A 51 -14.58 -15.44 15.03
N ALA A 52 -13.41 -14.82 15.17
CA ALA A 52 -12.14 -15.50 15.38
C ALA A 52 -11.88 -15.73 16.88
N ASP A 53 -11.23 -16.85 17.21
CA ASP A 53 -10.72 -17.08 18.57
C ASP A 53 -9.49 -16.20 18.84
N SER A 54 -8.68 -15.97 17.80
CA SER A 54 -7.54 -15.05 17.83
C SER A 54 -7.10 -14.67 16.42
N GLY A 55 -6.35 -13.57 16.31
CA GLY A 55 -5.75 -13.17 15.05
C GLY A 55 -5.59 -11.67 14.89
N SER A 56 -5.08 -11.27 13.73
CA SER A 56 -4.94 -9.87 13.32
C SER A 56 -4.81 -9.78 11.80
N GLN A 57 -5.04 -8.59 11.27
CA GLN A 57 -4.82 -8.28 9.87
C GLN A 57 -4.42 -6.81 9.69
N CYS A 58 -3.42 -6.57 8.86
CA CYS A 58 -3.00 -5.25 8.42
C CYS A 58 -3.03 -5.17 6.89
N THR A 59 -3.46 -4.03 6.37
CA THR A 59 -3.55 -3.76 4.93
C THR A 59 -2.72 -2.52 4.60
N GLY A 60 -2.01 -2.57 3.48
CA GLY A 60 -1.03 -1.55 3.09
C GLY A 60 -1.20 -1.12 1.65
N LEU A 61 -1.00 0.18 1.39
CA LEU A 61 -0.99 0.75 0.05
C LEU A 61 0.45 0.80 -0.49
N ASP A 62 0.66 0.27 -1.69
CA ASP A 62 1.97 0.19 -2.32
C ASP A 62 2.16 1.33 -3.31
N SER A 63 1.15 1.51 -4.16
CA SER A 63 1.03 2.64 -5.08
C SER A 63 -0.43 2.82 -5.52
N GLY A 64 -0.79 4.01 -5.99
CA GLY A 64 -2.08 4.24 -6.64
C GLY A 64 -2.06 5.50 -7.49
N SER A 65 -2.61 5.42 -8.70
CA SER A 65 -2.66 6.51 -9.66
C SER A 65 -3.79 6.28 -10.65
N GLY A 66 -4.77 7.19 -10.70
CA GLY A 66 -5.96 7.06 -11.53
C GLY A 66 -6.68 5.72 -11.29
N ASN A 67 -6.86 4.95 -12.35
CA ASN A 67 -7.56 3.66 -12.33
C ASN A 67 -6.68 2.43 -12.03
N SER A 68 -5.45 2.63 -11.55
CA SER A 68 -4.54 1.54 -11.14
C SER A 68 -4.13 1.67 -9.67
N ILE A 69 -4.12 0.54 -8.96
CA ILE A 69 -3.73 0.43 -7.56
C ILE A 69 -2.89 -0.82 -7.33
N ALA A 70 -1.85 -0.71 -6.48
CA ALA A 70 -1.13 -1.84 -5.93
C ALA A 70 -1.18 -1.76 -4.40
N TRP A 71 -1.50 -2.87 -3.77
CA TRP A 71 -1.72 -2.98 -2.33
C TRP A 71 -1.49 -4.41 -1.88
N HIS A 72 -1.35 -4.59 -0.58
CA HIS A 72 -1.22 -5.90 0.04
C HIS A 72 -2.01 -5.97 1.34
N THR A 73 -2.29 -7.19 1.80
CA THR A 73 -2.81 -7.46 3.13
C THR A 73 -2.10 -8.66 3.73
N SER A 74 -1.79 -8.59 5.01
CA SER A 74 -1.15 -9.67 5.77
C SER A 74 -2.03 -9.99 6.97
N TRP A 75 -2.30 -11.26 7.22
CA TRP A 75 -3.22 -11.70 8.26
C TRP A 75 -2.81 -13.03 8.89
N SER A 76 -3.30 -13.24 10.10
CA SER A 76 -3.34 -14.53 10.78
C SER A 76 -4.65 -14.60 11.54
N TRP A 77 -5.45 -15.65 11.30
CA TRP A 77 -6.74 -15.85 11.97
C TRP A 77 -6.87 -17.31 12.39
N SER A 78 -7.45 -17.55 13.58
CA SER A 78 -7.78 -18.87 14.08
C SER A 78 -9.22 -18.94 14.59
N GLY A 79 -9.83 -20.12 14.57
CA GLY A 79 -11.19 -20.32 15.07
C GLY A 79 -12.29 -19.85 14.12
N GLY A 80 -13.55 -20.08 14.52
CA GLY A 80 -14.73 -19.73 13.73
C GLY A 80 -14.74 -20.40 12.35
N GLU A 81 -14.71 -21.73 12.34
CA GLU A 81 -14.51 -22.62 11.17
C GLU A 81 -15.37 -22.30 9.92
N TYR A 82 -16.48 -21.58 10.08
CA TYR A 82 -17.38 -21.23 8.97
C TYR A 82 -17.65 -19.74 8.84
N ASN A 83 -16.91 -18.91 9.56
CA ASN A 83 -17.12 -17.47 9.62
C ASN A 83 -15.99 -16.73 8.92
N VAL A 84 -16.34 -15.93 7.91
CA VAL A 84 -15.40 -14.99 7.29
C VAL A 84 -14.97 -13.95 8.33
N LYS A 85 -13.69 -13.60 8.34
CA LYS A 85 -13.11 -12.66 9.33
C LYS A 85 -13.03 -11.23 8.80
N SER A 86 -12.79 -11.08 7.51
CA SER A 86 -12.58 -9.78 6.88
C SER A 86 -12.88 -9.84 5.38
N PHE A 87 -12.92 -8.66 4.76
CA PHE A 87 -12.88 -8.52 3.32
C PHE A 87 -12.10 -7.25 2.95
N ALA A 88 -10.78 -7.30 3.10
CA ALA A 88 -9.92 -6.22 2.63
C ALA A 88 -10.04 -6.09 1.11
N ASN A 89 -10.33 -4.90 0.62
CA ASN A 89 -10.65 -4.70 -0.79
C ASN A 89 -10.34 -3.27 -1.25
N ALA A 90 -9.99 -3.12 -2.53
CA ALA A 90 -9.95 -1.84 -3.23
C ALA A 90 -11.30 -1.58 -3.91
N ALA A 91 -12.08 -0.64 -3.39
CA ALA A 91 -13.35 -0.24 -3.98
C ALA A 91 -13.14 0.89 -4.98
N TYR A 92 -13.49 0.67 -6.24
CA TYR A 92 -13.50 1.72 -7.25
C TYR A 92 -14.62 2.73 -6.95
N GLN A 93 -14.32 4.02 -7.05
CA GLN A 93 -15.25 5.10 -6.79
C GLN A 93 -15.91 5.52 -8.10
N PHE A 94 -17.22 5.30 -8.23
CA PHE A 94 -17.98 5.61 -9.43
C PHE A 94 -19.39 6.10 -9.10
N THR A 95 -20.00 6.81 -10.05
CA THR A 95 -21.42 7.17 -9.96
C THR A 95 -22.27 5.94 -10.28
N ALA A 96 -23.21 5.60 -9.40
CA ALA A 96 -24.15 4.50 -9.62
C ALA A 96 -24.81 4.62 -11.01
N THR A 97 -24.63 3.59 -11.84
CA THR A 97 -25.02 3.59 -13.25
C THR A 97 -25.86 2.34 -13.54
N GLN A 98 -26.95 2.49 -14.30
CA GLN A 98 -27.77 1.35 -14.71
C GLN A 98 -26.99 0.44 -15.66
N LEU A 99 -27.17 -0.89 -15.51
CA LEU A 99 -26.50 -1.87 -16.37
C LEU A 99 -26.80 -1.66 -17.86
N SER A 100 -28.01 -1.21 -18.20
CA SER A 100 -28.43 -0.89 -19.57
C SER A 100 -27.66 0.27 -20.20
N ALA A 101 -27.04 1.13 -19.40
CA ALA A 101 -26.25 2.28 -19.87
C ALA A 101 -24.74 1.96 -19.98
N LEU A 102 -24.30 0.79 -19.50
CA LEU A 102 -22.89 0.38 -19.53
C LEU A 102 -22.55 -0.30 -20.85
N SER A 103 -21.46 0.13 -21.48
CA SER A 103 -20.88 -0.55 -22.64
C SER A 103 -19.82 -1.57 -22.25
N SER A 104 -19.03 -1.30 -21.21
CA SER A 104 -17.97 -2.18 -20.71
C SER A 104 -17.55 -1.85 -19.27
N ILE A 105 -16.91 -2.81 -18.61
CA ILE A 105 -16.23 -2.65 -17.31
C ILE A 105 -14.86 -3.34 -17.43
N PRO A 106 -13.89 -2.73 -18.13
CA PRO A 106 -12.57 -3.34 -18.31
C PRO A 106 -11.84 -3.43 -16.96
N THR A 107 -11.21 -4.57 -16.71
CA THR A 107 -10.43 -4.80 -15.47
C THR A 107 -9.21 -5.67 -15.75
N THR A 108 -8.17 -5.48 -14.97
CA THR A 108 -6.97 -6.33 -14.93
C THR A 108 -6.58 -6.50 -13.47
N TRP A 109 -6.28 -7.73 -13.08
CA TRP A 109 -5.92 -8.04 -11.71
C TRP A 109 -4.81 -9.07 -11.67
N GLU A 110 -3.68 -8.68 -11.10
CA GLU A 110 -2.53 -9.54 -10.80
C GLU A 110 -2.37 -9.61 -9.28
N TRP A 111 -2.28 -10.81 -8.71
CA TRP A 111 -2.18 -11.04 -7.27
C TRP A 111 -1.44 -12.36 -6.97
N GLN A 112 -0.91 -12.48 -5.76
CA GLN A 112 -0.19 -13.66 -5.25
C GLN A 112 -0.43 -13.87 -3.76
#